data_AF-A0A955W5N6-F1
#
_entry.id   AF-A0A955W5N6-F1
#
_cell.length_a   1.000
_cell.length_b   1.000
_cell.length_c   1.000
_cell.angle_alpha   90.00
_cell.angle_beta   90.00
_cell.angle_gamma   90.00
#
_symmetry.space_group_name_H-M   'P 1'
#
loop_
_entity.id
_entity.type
_entity.pdbx_description
1 polymer ?
#
loop_
_entity_poly.entity_id
_entity_poly.type
_entity_poly.pdbx_seq_one_letter_code
_entity_poly.pdbx_strand_id
1 'polypeptide(L)'
;HVRALEIFAQDVRATGAELIIASAPMAGRSLAGSAASSERLDACLESLSLAGARLRLGRDRPVFERDDFRDLIHLDHAAAERFTRWVLEPAPNAVRPPHAL
;
A
#
# COMPACT_ATOMS: atom_id res chain seq x y z
N HIS A 1 7.98 0.62 16.32
CA HIS A 1 7.73 0.33 14.90
C HIS A 1 7.44 1.58 14.08
N VAL A 2 6.50 2.45 14.47
CA VAL A 2 6.19 3.71 13.75
C VAL A 2 7.42 4.58 13.46
N ARG A 3 8.27 4.84 14.46
CA ARG A 3 9.49 5.64 14.28
C ARG A 3 10.47 5.05 13.26
N ALA A 4 10.53 3.73 13.14
CA ALA A 4 11.42 3.08 12.17
C ALA A 4 10.93 3.31 10.73
N LEU A 5 9.61 3.34 10.52
CA LEU A 5 9.03 3.64 9.21
C LEU A 5 9.28 5.09 8.79
N GLU A 6 9.21 6.04 9.73
CA GLU A 6 9.57 7.44 9.47
C GLU A 6 11.03 7.61 9.07
N ILE A 7 11.95 6.96 9.80
CA ILE A 7 13.39 6.98 9.48
C ILE A 7 13.64 6.38 8.10
N PHE A 8 13.05 5.22 7.82
CA PHE A 8 13.16 4.58 6.51
C PHE A 8 12.64 5.48 5.38
N ALA A 9 11.51 6.16 5.57
CA ALA A 9 10.98 7.10 4.59
C ALA A 9 11.92 8.29 4.33
N GLN A 10 12.58 8.80 5.38
CA GLN A 10 13.59 9.84 5.25
C GLN A 10 14.81 9.35 4.46
N ASP A 11 15.27 8.13 4.74
CA ASP A 11 16.43 7.53 4.07
C ASP A 11 16.15 7.31 2.57
N VAL A 12 14.99 6.74 2.21
CA VAL A 12 14.60 6.56 0.80
C VAL A 12 14.47 7.91 0.08
N ARG A 13 13.91 8.92 0.75
CA ARG A 13 13.84 10.27 0.17
C ARG A 13 15.23 10.86 -0.08
N ALA A 14 16.19 10.61 0.82
CA ALA A 14 17.55 11.10 0.67
C ALA A 14 18.29 10.48 -0.53
N THR A 15 17.85 9.31 -1.03
CA THR A 15 18.38 8.73 -2.28
C THR A 15 17.74 9.30 -3.54
N GLY A 16 16.73 10.18 -3.40
CA GLY A 16 15.93 10.69 -4.52
C GLY A 16 14.93 9.68 -5.11
N ALA A 17 14.72 8.54 -4.46
CA ALA A 17 13.75 7.54 -4.90
C ALA A 17 12.33 7.89 -4.40
N GLU A 18 11.31 7.48 -5.15
CA GLU A 18 9.93 7.52 -4.67
C GLU A 18 9.68 6.35 -3.72
N LEU A 19 9.15 6.64 -2.54
CA LEU A 19 8.64 5.61 -1.63
C LEU A 19 7.12 5.51 -1.77
N ILE A 20 6.62 4.33 -2.13
CA ILE A 20 5.19 4.02 -2.09
C ILE A 20 4.95 3.04 -0.95
N ILE A 21 4.07 3.40 0.00
CA ILE A 21 3.64 2.52 1.08
C ILE A 21 2.20 2.11 0.83
N ALA A 22 1.98 0.80 0.74
CA ALA A 22 0.66 0.23 0.50
C ALA A 22 0.28 -0.77 1.58
N SER A 23 -0.99 -0.76 1.99
CA SER A 23 -1.53 -1.77 2.90
C SER A 23 -2.09 -2.94 2.08
N ALA A 24 -1.53 -4.14 2.28
CA ALA A 24 -2.08 -5.37 1.70
C ALA A 24 -3.37 -5.79 2.42
N PRO A 25 -4.32 -6.43 1.72
CA PRO A 25 -5.48 -7.03 2.37
C PRO A 25 -5.03 -8.19 3.26
N MET A 26 -5.85 -8.55 4.25
CA MET A 26 -5.65 -9.73 5.08
C MET A 26 -6.76 -10.74 4.84
N ALA A 27 -6.41 -12.02 4.73
CA ALA A 27 -7.36 -13.12 4.79
C ALA A 27 -7.81 -13.33 6.24
N GLY A 28 -8.68 -12.46 6.71
CA GLY A 28 -9.30 -12.62 8.02
C GLY A 28 -10.21 -13.84 8.08
N ARG A 29 -10.49 -14.29 9.30
CA ARG A 29 -11.46 -15.36 9.56
C ARG A 29 -12.91 -14.93 9.25
N SER A 30 -13.15 -13.62 9.15
CA SER A 30 -14.40 -13.00 8.69
C SER A 30 -14.10 -11.72 7.92
N LEU A 31 -14.95 -11.39 6.93
CA LEU A 31 -14.85 -10.17 6.12
C LEU A 31 -14.85 -8.90 7.00
N ALA A 32 -15.70 -8.87 8.04
CA ALA A 32 -15.80 -7.75 8.96
C ALA A 32 -14.51 -7.53 9.77
N GLY A 33 -13.84 -8.61 10.20
CA GLY A 33 -12.58 -8.52 10.93
C GLY A 33 -11.44 -8.00 10.05
N SER A 34 -11.35 -8.49 8.81
CA SER A 34 -10.37 -8.01 7.83
C SER A 34 -10.52 -6.53 7.51
N ALA A 35 -11.77 -6.08 7.33
CA ALA A 35 -12.10 -4.69 7.04
C ALA A 35 -11.69 -3.77 8.19
N ALA A 36 -12.07 -4.11 9.43
CA ALA A 36 -11.73 -3.31 10.60
C ALA A 36 -10.22 -3.23 10.87
N SER A 37 -9.48 -4.32 10.66
CA SER A 37 -8.01 -4.31 10.77
C SER A 37 -7.35 -3.46 9.68
N SER A 38 -7.84 -3.54 8.44
CA SER A 38 -7.34 -2.72 7.32
C SER A 38 -7.58 -1.23 7.58
N GLU A 39 -8.80 -0.86 8.03
CA GLU A 39 -9.16 0.52 8.34
C GLU A 39 -8.28 1.11 9.45
N ARG A 40 -8.03 0.34 10.51
CA ARG A 40 -7.12 0.78 11.60
C ARG A 40 -5.68 0.96 11.13
N LEU A 41 -5.20 0.09 10.25
CA LEU A 41 -3.85 0.22 9.68
C LEU A 41 -3.76 1.44 8.77
N ASP A 42 -4.77 1.67 7.92
CA ASP A 42 -4.83 2.82 7.04
C ASP A 42 -4.85 4.12 7.86
N ALA A 43 -5.71 4.22 8.88
CA ALA A 43 -5.74 5.37 9.79
C ALA A 43 -4.41 5.57 10.53
N CYS A 44 -3.73 4.49 10.93
CA CYS A 44 -2.41 4.57 11.53
C CYS A 44 -1.40 5.15 10.54
N LEU A 45 -1.34 4.66 9.31
CA LEU A 45 -0.42 5.15 8.27
C LEU A 45 -0.70 6.62 7.90
N GLU A 46 -1.97 7.02 7.82
CA GLU A 46 -2.39 8.40 7.58
C GLU A 46 -1.97 9.34 8.72
N SER A 47 -1.92 8.85 9.96
CA SER A 47 -1.46 9.64 11.11
C SER A 47 0.05 9.88 11.12
N LEU A 48 0.83 9.16 10.30
CA LEU A 48 2.28 9.27 10.26
C LEU A 48 2.74 10.38 9.33
N SER A 49 3.73 11.16 9.77
CA SER A 49 4.38 12.17 8.93
C SER A 49 5.44 11.51 8.03
N LEU A 50 5.00 10.78 7.01
CA LEU A 50 5.86 10.08 6.06
C LEU A 50 6.24 11.00 4.89
N ALA A 51 7.03 12.03 5.20
CA ALA A 51 7.38 13.09 4.24
C ALA A 51 8.02 12.53 2.96
N GLY A 52 7.37 12.76 1.81
CA GLY A 52 7.85 12.30 0.50
C GLY A 52 7.45 10.87 0.14
N ALA A 53 6.69 10.18 0.98
CA ALA A 53 6.08 8.90 0.64
C ALA A 53 4.66 9.09 0.09
N ARG A 54 4.30 8.28 -0.91
CA ARG A 54 2.93 8.15 -1.42
C ARG A 54 2.24 7.00 -0.72
N LEU A 55 1.07 7.25 -0.12
CA LEU A 55 0.26 6.21 0.50
C LEU A 55 -0.75 5.65 -0.50
N ARG A 56 -0.86 4.32 -0.57
CA ARG A 56 -1.87 3.57 -1.34
C ARG A 56 -2.68 2.71 -0.38
N LEU A 57 -3.83 3.24 0.03
CA LEU A 57 -4.66 2.70 1.11
C LEU A 57 -5.95 2.08 0.55
N GLY A 58 -6.68 1.35 1.38
CA GLY A 58 -7.72 0.40 0.98
C GLY A 58 -8.92 0.97 0.21
N ARG A 59 -9.10 2.29 0.14
CA ARG A 59 -10.29 2.95 -0.42
C ARG A 59 -10.53 2.61 -1.90
N ASP A 60 -9.47 2.53 -2.69
CA ASP A 60 -9.53 2.24 -4.14
C ASP A 60 -8.86 0.90 -4.49
N ARG A 61 -8.60 0.06 -3.49
CA ARG A 61 -7.89 -1.21 -3.67
C ARG A 61 -8.81 -2.25 -4.34
N PRO A 62 -8.29 -3.12 -5.22
CA PRO A 62 -9.05 -4.27 -5.70
C PRO A 62 -9.63 -5.10 -4.53
N VAL A 63 -10.76 -5.74 -4.76
CA VAL A 63 -11.32 -6.71 -3.81
C VAL A 63 -10.48 -8.00 -3.89
N PHE A 64 -10.16 -8.56 -2.72
CA PHE A 64 -9.43 -9.81 -2.59
C PHE A 64 -10.26 -10.79 -1.78
N GLU A 65 -10.51 -11.95 -2.37
CA GLU A 65 -11.29 -13.04 -1.79
C GLU A 65 -10.38 -14.06 -1.11
N ARG A 66 -10.95 -14.98 -0.34
CA ARG A 66 -10.18 -15.98 0.40
C ARG A 66 -9.21 -16.79 -0.47
N ASP A 67 -9.60 -17.09 -1.70
CA ASP A 67 -8.81 -17.91 -2.63
C ASP A 67 -7.63 -17.14 -3.25
N ASP A 68 -7.57 -15.81 -3.08
CA ASP A 68 -6.45 -14.98 -3.51
C ASP A 68 -5.25 -15.07 -2.56
N PHE A 69 -5.34 -15.88 -1.50
CA PHE A 69 -4.33 -15.98 -0.47
C PHE A 69 -3.80 -17.40 -0.36
N ARG A 70 -2.47 -17.52 -0.25
CA ARG A 70 -1.83 -18.81 0.05
C ARG A 70 -1.95 -19.20 1.53
N ASP A 71 -2.12 -18.21 2.41
CA ASP A 71 -2.35 -18.36 3.85
C ASP A 71 -3.07 -17.12 4.41
N LEU A 72 -3.19 -16.95 5.73
CA LEU A 72 -4.02 -15.86 6.29
C LEU A 72 -3.44 -14.43 6.06
N ILE A 73 -2.18 -14.31 5.63
CA ILE A 73 -1.49 -13.01 5.54
C ILE A 73 -0.74 -12.80 4.21
N HIS A 74 -0.54 -13.85 3.42
CA HIS A 74 0.16 -13.75 2.13
C HIS A 74 -0.82 -13.94 0.97
N LEU A 75 -0.77 -13.00 0.02
CA LEU A 75 -1.37 -13.15 -1.29
C LEU A 75 -0.70 -14.31 -2.05
N ASP A 76 -1.47 -14.97 -2.90
CA ASP A 76 -0.91 -15.84 -3.93
C ASP A 76 -0.22 -15.02 -5.04
N HIS A 77 0.37 -15.70 -6.02
CA HIS A 77 1.09 -15.03 -7.09
C HIS A 77 0.19 -14.11 -7.93
N ALA A 78 -0.97 -14.60 -8.38
CA ALA A 78 -1.87 -13.85 -9.25
C ALA A 78 -2.44 -12.61 -8.53
N ALA A 79 -2.82 -12.77 -7.27
CA ALA A 79 -3.32 -11.70 -6.45
C ALA A 79 -2.22 -10.68 -6.11
N ALA A 80 -0.99 -11.12 -5.82
CA ALA A 80 0.14 -10.23 -5.62
C ALA A 80 0.42 -9.37 -6.86
N GLU A 81 0.35 -9.93 -8.07
CA GLU A 81 0.49 -9.16 -9.31
C GLU A 81 -0.60 -8.09 -9.45
N ARG A 82 -1.86 -8.43 -9.19
CA ARG A 82 -2.97 -7.46 -9.22
C ARG A 82 -2.76 -6.35 -8.19
N PHE A 83 -2.34 -6.71 -6.98
CA PHE A 83 -2.03 -5.76 -5.92
C PHE A 83 -0.89 -4.82 -6.33
N THR A 84 0.24 -5.36 -6.81
CA THR A 84 1.40 -4.57 -7.24
C THR A 84 1.04 -3.65 -8.40
N ARG A 85 0.26 -4.11 -9.39
CA ARG A 85 -0.19 -3.26 -10.49
C ARG A 85 -0.98 -2.08 -9.96
N TRP A 86 -1.95 -2.33 -9.09
CA TRP A 86 -2.69 -1.25 -8.43
C TRP A 86 -1.75 -0.29 -7.69
N VAL A 87 -0.84 -0.78 -6.84
CA VAL A 87 0.11 0.08 -6.08
C VAL A 87 0.91 1.00 -6.99
N LEU A 88 1.39 0.50 -8.12
CA LEU A 88 2.25 1.22 -9.05
C LEU A 88 1.50 2.10 -10.05
N GLU A 89 0.20 1.90 -10.24
CA GLU A 89 -0.59 2.74 -11.14
C GLU A 89 -0.48 4.23 -10.73
N PRO A 90 -0.28 5.15 -11.70
CA PRO A 90 -0.32 6.57 -11.41
C PRO A 90 -1.70 6.94 -10.86
N ALA A 91 -1.75 7.84 -9.88
CA ALA A 91 -3.03 8.43 -9.50
C ALA A 91 -3.69 9.03 -10.76
N PRO A 92 -5.03 8.98 -10.92
CA PRO A 92 -5.71 9.41 -12.14
C PRO A 92 -5.41 10.86 -12.60
N ASN A 93 -4.79 11.68 -11.74
CA ASN A 93 -4.36 13.06 -12.03
C ASN A 93 -2.83 13.26 -12.07
N ALA A 94 -2.02 12.20 -12.06
CA ALA A 94 -0.58 12.33 -12.24
C ALA A 94 -0.29 12.61 -13.72
N VAL A 95 -0.30 13.89 -14.09
CA VAL A 95 0.22 14.35 -15.38
C VAL A 95 1.65 13.82 -15.50
N ARG A 96 1.84 12.91 -16.46
CA ARG A 96 3.15 12.40 -16.84
C ARG A 96 4.02 13.62 -17.20
N PRO A 97 5.16 13.88 -16.52
CA PRO A 97 6.05 14.93 -16.99
C PRO A 97 6.44 14.58 -18.43
N PRO A 98 6.30 15.52 -19.38
CA PRO A 98 6.72 15.26 -20.74
C PRO A 98 8.22 14.96 -20.70
N HIS A 99 8.60 13.86 -21.33
CA HIS A 99 9.96 13.39 -21.47
C HIS A 99 10.95 14.56 -21.63
N ALA A 100 11.89 14.67 -20.69
CA ALA A 100 13.13 15.39 -20.94
C ALA A 100 13.91 14.55 -21.97
N LEU A 101 13.89 15.02 -23.21
CA LEU A 101 14.87 14.67 -24.24
C LEU A 101 16.21 15.33 -23.90
#